data_AF-A0A7X6ZZG2-F1
#
_entry.id   AF-A0A7X6ZZG2-F1
#
_cell.length_a   1.000
_cell.length_b   1.000
_cell.length_c   1.000
_cell.angle_alpha   90.00
_cell.angle_beta   90.00
_cell.angle_gamma   90.00
#
_symmetry.space_group_name_H-M   'P 1'
#
loop_
_entity.id
_entity.type
_entity.pdbx_description
1 polymer ?
#
loop_
_entity_poly.entity_id
_entity_poly.type
_entity_poly.pdbx_seq_one_letter_code
_entity_poly.pdbx_strand_id
1 'polypeptide(L)'
;MINLIREHDEPQYPENWQGERAKTVQEAKMLYAKACYPIMQEAGSYSMFGVTLASPEVVNSGVDIQDWDQFYLISYPNRKSFMELLSSDAYADAIVHKYAGDKDTLLIPTTAGTLNVKEPFPDSEPMTQAEIEEYLAKYQRNLSEERTGKPLDPYEVSLIRQFAEADDGKPFYMINLIREYDEPQYPEHWQGERAETVLEAKTLYSKACYPIMMNTGSYSLFGVTFTGPAVVNTAGDPDDWDQFYLISYPNRRAFMELLVNDAYADAIVHKYAGDEDTLLIPVTAGEFVTK
;
A
#
# COMPACT_ATOMS: atom_id res chain seq x y z
N MET A 1 -2.76 13.20 2.91
CA MET A 1 -4.00 12.43 3.11
C MET A 1 -3.90 11.17 2.29
N ILE A 2 -3.93 10.01 2.95
CA ILE A 2 -4.13 8.72 2.29
C ILE A 2 -5.63 8.53 2.06
N ASN A 3 -6.02 8.11 0.87
CA ASN A 3 -7.39 7.83 0.48
C ASN A 3 -7.43 6.37 0.02
N LEU A 4 -8.21 5.52 0.69
CA LEU A 4 -8.62 4.22 0.17
C LEU A 4 -10.07 4.36 -0.30
N ILE A 5 -10.37 3.86 -1.49
CA ILE A 5 -11.69 3.99 -2.10
C ILE A 5 -12.12 2.62 -2.64
N ARG A 6 -13.31 2.19 -2.24
CA ARG A 6 -14.04 1.09 -2.85
C ARG A 6 -15.11 1.70 -3.73
N GLU A 7 -15.18 1.27 -4.97
CA GLU A 7 -16.04 1.80 -6.00
C GLU A 7 -17.36 1.03 -6.04
N HIS A 8 -18.41 1.69 -6.53
CA HIS A 8 -19.59 0.99 -6.99
C HIS A 8 -19.33 0.35 -8.36
N ASP A 9 -20.09 -0.68 -8.73
CA ASP A 9 -20.06 -1.20 -10.11
C ASP A 9 -20.63 -0.17 -11.11
N GLU A 10 -21.63 0.61 -10.69
CA GLU A 10 -22.29 1.66 -11.46
C GLU A 10 -22.64 2.87 -10.56
N PRO A 11 -22.68 4.12 -11.10
CA PRO A 11 -22.97 5.30 -10.29
C PRO A 11 -24.30 5.27 -9.52
N GLN A 12 -24.25 5.50 -8.21
CA GLN A 12 -25.40 5.49 -7.31
C GLN A 12 -25.81 6.90 -6.85
N TYR A 13 -26.66 7.58 -7.62
CA TYR A 13 -27.19 8.90 -7.24
C TYR A 13 -28.50 8.81 -6.45
N PRO A 14 -28.74 9.68 -5.45
CA PRO A 14 -30.03 9.77 -4.77
C PRO A 14 -31.20 9.94 -5.75
N GLU A 15 -32.36 9.33 -5.46
CA GLU A 15 -33.53 9.40 -6.34
C GLU A 15 -33.98 10.86 -6.61
N ASN A 16 -33.87 11.71 -5.60
CA ASN A 16 -34.26 13.12 -5.69
C ASN A 16 -33.20 14.03 -6.34
N TRP A 17 -32.03 13.52 -6.71
CA TRP A 17 -30.97 14.31 -7.35
C TRP A 17 -31.42 14.83 -8.72
N GLN A 18 -31.41 16.16 -8.89
CA GLN A 18 -31.86 16.86 -10.10
C GLN A 18 -30.71 17.35 -10.98
N GLY A 19 -29.46 17.24 -10.52
CA GLY A 19 -28.28 17.70 -11.27
C GLY A 19 -27.80 16.68 -12.31
N GLU A 20 -26.62 16.95 -12.87
CA GLU A 20 -25.96 16.05 -13.81
C GLU A 20 -25.75 14.65 -13.19
N ARG A 21 -25.99 13.59 -13.96
CA ARG A 21 -25.76 12.21 -13.55
C ARG A 21 -24.71 11.60 -14.45
N ALA A 22 -23.62 11.17 -13.86
CA ALA A 22 -22.59 10.40 -14.55
C ALA A 22 -23.14 9.06 -15.04
N LYS A 23 -22.63 8.59 -16.17
CA LYS A 23 -22.95 7.29 -16.77
C LYS A 23 -22.00 6.20 -16.29
N THR A 24 -20.80 6.55 -15.85
CA THR A 24 -19.80 5.63 -15.30
C THR A 24 -19.24 6.16 -13.99
N VAL A 25 -18.67 5.27 -13.15
CA VAL A 25 -18.02 5.68 -11.90
C VAL A 25 -16.88 6.64 -12.17
N GLN A 26 -16.09 6.38 -13.22
CA GLN A 26 -15.01 7.27 -13.61
C GLN A 26 -15.51 8.68 -14.00
N GLU A 27 -16.64 8.78 -14.69
CA GLU A 27 -17.26 10.08 -14.99
C GLU A 27 -17.76 10.79 -13.72
N ALA A 28 -18.32 10.04 -12.74
CA ALA A 28 -18.72 10.62 -11.45
C ALA A 28 -17.52 11.19 -10.70
N LYS A 29 -16.41 10.44 -10.64
CA LYS A 29 -15.15 10.89 -10.02
C LYS A 29 -14.57 12.11 -10.74
N MET A 30 -14.69 12.18 -12.07
CA MET A 30 -14.28 13.36 -12.84
C MET A 30 -15.12 14.60 -12.51
N LEU A 31 -16.45 14.46 -12.38
CA LEU A 31 -17.32 15.58 -12.00
C LEU A 31 -16.96 16.11 -10.61
N TYR A 32 -16.73 15.22 -9.65
CA TYR A 32 -16.25 15.58 -8.32
C TYR A 32 -14.87 16.27 -8.35
N ALA A 33 -13.90 15.66 -9.03
CA ALA A 33 -12.54 16.18 -9.12
C ALA A 33 -12.50 17.55 -9.81
N LYS A 34 -13.28 17.76 -10.88
CA LYS A 34 -13.36 19.02 -11.63
C LYS A 34 -13.81 20.19 -10.74
N ALA A 35 -14.71 19.95 -9.81
CA ALA A 35 -15.17 20.98 -8.87
C ALA A 35 -14.13 21.29 -7.78
N CYS A 36 -13.46 20.26 -7.25
CA CYS A 36 -12.53 20.40 -6.13
C CYS A 36 -11.13 20.87 -6.55
N TYR A 37 -10.66 20.45 -7.72
CA TYR A 37 -9.27 20.63 -8.16
C TYR A 37 -8.83 22.10 -8.25
N PRO A 38 -9.64 23.06 -8.75
CA PRO A 38 -9.25 24.47 -8.77
C PRO A 38 -8.98 25.03 -7.37
N ILE A 39 -9.83 24.72 -6.39
CA ILE A 39 -9.69 25.16 -5.00
C ILE A 39 -8.43 24.54 -4.39
N MET A 40 -8.22 23.24 -4.61
CA MET A 40 -7.03 22.53 -4.17
C MET A 40 -5.76 23.17 -4.75
N GLN A 41 -5.74 23.46 -6.05
CA GLN A 41 -4.60 24.05 -6.75
C GLN A 41 -4.29 25.47 -6.25
N GLU A 42 -5.31 26.32 -6.08
CA GLU A 42 -5.15 27.68 -5.53
C GLU A 42 -4.59 27.65 -4.10
N ALA A 43 -5.03 26.68 -3.30
CA ALA A 43 -4.52 26.47 -1.95
C ALA A 43 -3.10 25.89 -1.92
N GLY A 44 -2.51 25.52 -3.07
CA GLY A 44 -1.18 24.88 -3.18
C GLY A 44 -1.18 23.37 -2.91
N SER A 45 -2.35 22.74 -2.91
CA SER A 45 -2.53 21.29 -2.77
C SER A 45 -2.30 20.60 -4.11
N TYR A 46 -1.78 19.37 -4.07
CA TYR A 46 -1.54 18.59 -5.28
C TYR A 46 -1.64 17.09 -4.99
N SER A 47 -2.03 16.31 -6.00
CA SER A 47 -1.95 14.86 -5.94
C SER A 47 -0.48 14.46 -6.01
N MET A 48 0.02 13.77 -4.99
CA MET A 48 1.40 13.27 -4.99
C MET A 48 1.50 11.97 -5.78
N PHE A 49 0.49 11.11 -5.64
CA PHE A 49 0.55 9.75 -6.13
C PHE A 49 -0.85 9.10 -6.19
N GLY A 50 -1.09 8.25 -7.18
CA GLY A 50 -2.31 7.46 -7.32
C GLY A 50 -2.00 6.10 -7.93
N VAL A 51 -2.62 5.04 -7.39
CA VAL A 51 -2.42 3.65 -7.84
C VAL A 51 -3.71 2.88 -7.86
N THR A 52 -3.76 1.92 -8.78
CA THR A 52 -4.81 0.91 -8.85
C THR A 52 -4.31 -0.34 -8.13
N LEU A 53 -5.14 -0.87 -7.22
CA LEU A 53 -4.81 -2.09 -6.48
C LEU A 53 -4.86 -3.29 -7.43
N ALA A 54 -3.86 -4.16 -7.36
CA ALA A 54 -3.76 -5.36 -8.20
C ALA A 54 -3.81 -6.61 -7.33
N SER A 55 -4.57 -7.61 -7.77
CA SER A 55 -4.60 -8.93 -7.12
C SER A 55 -3.44 -9.82 -7.59
N PRO A 56 -2.99 -10.79 -6.77
CA PRO A 56 -3.43 -11.09 -5.40
C PRO A 56 -2.72 -10.24 -4.34
N GLU A 57 -3.39 -10.03 -3.21
CA GLU A 57 -2.78 -9.52 -1.98
C GLU A 57 -1.91 -10.60 -1.35
N VAL A 58 -0.79 -10.22 -0.72
CA VAL A 58 0.06 -11.13 0.03
C VAL A 58 -0.11 -10.81 1.50
N VAL A 59 -0.75 -11.72 2.24
CA VAL A 59 -1.16 -11.50 3.63
C VAL A 59 -0.39 -12.42 4.57
N ASN A 60 0.17 -11.90 5.67
CA ASN A 60 0.83 -12.69 6.73
C ASN A 60 -0.09 -12.93 7.96
N SER A 61 -1.39 -12.64 7.80
CA SER A 61 -2.40 -12.65 8.85
C SER A 61 -3.77 -12.89 8.22
N GLY A 62 -4.75 -13.41 8.96
CA GLY A 62 -6.12 -13.62 8.44
C GLY A 62 -6.92 -12.32 8.25
N VAL A 63 -6.26 -11.21 7.95
CA VAL A 63 -6.83 -9.86 7.84
C VAL A 63 -7.33 -9.65 6.41
N ASP A 64 -8.61 -9.32 6.32
CA ASP A 64 -9.32 -8.94 5.09
C ASP A 64 -9.24 -7.42 4.99
N ILE A 65 -8.44 -6.87 4.06
CA ILE A 65 -8.74 -5.50 3.67
C ILE A 65 -10.01 -5.58 2.86
N GLN A 66 -11.03 -4.90 3.33
CA GLN A 66 -12.24 -4.72 2.54
C GLN A 66 -11.87 -4.35 1.11
N ASP A 67 -12.16 -5.22 0.13
CA ASP A 67 -11.78 -5.10 -1.30
C ASP A 67 -11.67 -3.62 -1.78
N TRP A 68 -10.49 -3.00 -1.65
CA TRP A 68 -10.30 -1.60 -2.02
C TRP A 68 -9.91 -1.54 -3.50
N ASP A 69 -10.44 -0.56 -4.25
CA ASP A 69 -10.18 -0.45 -5.70
C ASP A 69 -9.08 0.57 -6.03
N GLN A 70 -8.98 1.64 -5.22
CA GLN A 70 -8.06 2.75 -5.48
C GLN A 70 -7.36 3.25 -4.22
N PHE A 71 -6.10 3.67 -4.40
CA PHE A 71 -5.33 4.40 -3.41
C PHE A 71 -4.86 5.76 -3.98
N TYR A 72 -5.11 6.85 -3.24
CA TYR A 72 -4.55 8.17 -3.56
C TYR A 72 -3.83 8.79 -2.37
N LEU A 73 -2.67 9.40 -2.66
CA LEU A 73 -1.96 10.28 -1.73
C LEU A 73 -2.08 11.73 -2.18
N ILE A 74 -2.84 12.52 -1.42
CA ILE A 74 -3.07 13.94 -1.70
C ILE A 74 -2.34 14.79 -0.66
N SER A 75 -1.52 15.73 -1.13
CA SER A 75 -0.85 16.72 -0.30
C SER A 75 -1.69 17.97 -0.14
N TYR A 76 -1.80 18.45 1.10
CA TYR A 76 -2.35 19.76 1.43
C TYR A 76 -1.27 20.55 2.18
N PRO A 77 -1.07 21.84 1.90
CA PRO A 77 0.00 22.61 2.55
C PRO A 77 -0.17 22.74 4.06
N ASN A 78 -1.41 22.72 4.53
CA ASN A 78 -1.75 22.73 5.94
C ASN A 78 -3.19 22.25 6.14
N ARG A 79 -3.56 21.95 7.40
CA ARG A 79 -4.91 21.50 7.75
C ARG A 79 -5.99 22.53 7.42
N LYS A 80 -5.68 23.84 7.50
CA LYS A 80 -6.65 24.90 7.18
C LYS A 80 -7.07 24.82 5.71
N SER A 81 -6.15 24.62 4.78
CA SER A 81 -6.46 24.44 3.35
C SER A 81 -7.39 23.25 3.09
N PHE A 82 -7.20 22.14 3.80
CA PHE A 82 -8.10 20.99 3.71
C PHE A 82 -9.51 21.33 4.25
N MET A 83 -9.59 22.01 5.40
CA MET A 83 -10.87 22.43 5.98
C MET A 83 -11.60 23.45 5.10
N GLU A 84 -10.87 24.35 4.43
CA GLU A 84 -11.43 25.32 3.48
C GLU A 84 -12.04 24.62 2.26
N LEU A 85 -11.41 23.57 1.73
CA LEU A 85 -12.01 22.74 0.68
C LEU A 85 -13.34 22.14 1.15
N LEU A 86 -13.35 21.46 2.31
CA LEU A 86 -14.55 20.81 2.86
C LEU A 86 -15.69 21.80 3.16
N SER A 87 -15.36 23.07 3.39
CA SER A 87 -16.32 24.12 3.71
C SER A 87 -16.77 24.93 2.48
N SER A 88 -16.30 24.59 1.28
CA SER A 88 -16.61 25.34 0.06
C SER A 88 -17.94 24.89 -0.57
N ASP A 89 -18.67 25.84 -1.16
CA ASP A 89 -19.90 25.55 -1.91
C ASP A 89 -19.63 24.56 -3.05
N ALA A 90 -18.51 24.71 -3.76
CA ALA A 90 -18.13 23.81 -4.84
C ALA A 90 -17.94 22.36 -4.37
N TYR A 91 -17.35 22.15 -3.18
CA TYR A 91 -17.25 20.81 -2.58
C TYR A 91 -18.63 20.29 -2.20
N ALA A 92 -19.46 21.12 -1.55
CA ALA A 92 -20.81 20.75 -1.13
C ALA A 92 -21.71 20.36 -2.31
N ASP A 93 -21.61 21.07 -3.43
CA ASP A 93 -22.38 20.78 -4.65
C ASP A 93 -21.87 19.51 -5.35
N ALA A 94 -20.57 19.23 -5.27
CA ALA A 94 -19.95 18.13 -6.00
C ALA A 94 -19.87 16.81 -5.20
N ILE A 95 -20.04 16.84 -3.87
CA ILE A 95 -19.86 15.66 -3.01
C ILE A 95 -20.79 14.51 -3.37
N VAL A 96 -21.97 14.80 -3.94
CA VAL A 96 -22.91 13.80 -4.43
C VAL A 96 -22.31 12.93 -5.53
N HIS A 97 -21.43 13.48 -6.37
CA HIS A 97 -20.74 12.72 -7.41
C HIS A 97 -19.69 11.78 -6.82
N LYS A 98 -19.03 12.20 -5.73
CA LYS A 98 -18.14 11.31 -4.96
C LYS A 98 -18.93 10.15 -4.38
N TYR A 99 -20.06 10.40 -3.71
CA TYR A 99 -20.90 9.32 -3.15
C TYR A 99 -21.54 8.44 -4.21
N ALA A 100 -21.78 8.96 -5.42
CA ALA A 100 -22.27 8.14 -6.51
C ALA A 100 -21.21 7.18 -7.05
N GLY A 101 -19.93 7.57 -7.06
CA GLY A 101 -18.84 6.71 -7.52
C GLY A 101 -18.27 5.79 -6.45
N ASP A 102 -18.09 6.34 -5.25
CA ASP A 102 -17.38 5.68 -4.15
C ASP A 102 -18.38 5.02 -3.21
N LYS A 103 -18.36 3.69 -3.18
CA LYS A 103 -19.12 2.86 -2.24
C LYS A 103 -18.63 3.06 -0.81
N ASP A 104 -17.31 3.06 -0.63
CA ASP A 104 -16.68 3.34 0.65
C ASP A 104 -15.42 4.19 0.46
N THR A 105 -15.12 4.99 1.47
CA THR A 105 -13.92 5.81 1.54
C THR A 105 -13.34 5.79 2.94
N LEU A 106 -12.03 5.62 3.01
CA LEU A 106 -11.21 5.87 4.18
C LEU A 106 -10.25 7.03 3.90
N LEU A 107 -10.31 8.09 4.70
CA LEU A 107 -9.40 9.24 4.62
C LEU A 107 -8.52 9.29 5.87
N ILE A 108 -7.23 9.01 5.69
CA ILE A 108 -6.29 8.97 6.80
C ILE A 108 -5.33 10.16 6.72
N PRO A 109 -5.32 11.05 7.73
CA PRO A 109 -4.34 12.11 7.80
C PRO A 109 -2.97 11.52 8.14
N THR A 110 -1.94 12.02 7.47
CA THR A 110 -0.58 11.60 7.72
C THR A 110 0.38 12.76 7.53
N THR A 111 1.48 12.75 8.27
CA THR A 111 2.56 13.72 8.12
C THR A 111 3.48 13.30 6.98
N ALA A 112 3.86 14.25 6.13
CA ALA A 112 4.69 13.97 4.98
C ALA A 112 6.08 13.44 5.41
N GLY A 113 6.39 12.20 5.03
CA GLY A 113 7.76 11.72 4.86
C GLY A 113 8.40 12.28 3.58
N THR A 114 9.63 11.87 3.28
CA THR A 114 10.31 12.21 2.02
C THR A 114 9.71 11.40 0.87
N LEU A 115 9.28 12.08 -0.21
CA LEU A 115 8.87 11.44 -1.46
C LEU A 115 10.10 11.26 -2.37
N ASN A 116 10.47 10.02 -2.65
CA ASN A 116 11.65 9.70 -3.46
C ASN A 116 11.30 9.24 -4.87
N VAL A 117 10.78 10.11 -5.75
CA VAL A 117 10.45 9.68 -7.13
C VAL A 117 11.72 9.54 -7.97
N LYS A 118 11.95 8.37 -8.57
CA LYS A 118 12.97 8.15 -9.61
C LYS A 118 12.31 8.01 -10.99
N GLU A 119 13.09 8.21 -12.05
CA GLU A 119 12.64 7.92 -13.43
C GLU A 119 12.10 6.48 -13.55
N PRO A 120 11.08 6.23 -14.39
CA PRO A 120 10.51 4.90 -14.54
C PRO A 120 11.58 3.89 -14.96
N PHE A 121 11.55 2.71 -14.36
CA PHE A 121 12.45 1.63 -14.80
C PHE A 121 12.05 1.18 -16.21
N PRO A 122 13.03 0.79 -17.05
CA PRO A 122 12.72 0.15 -18.32
C PRO A 122 12.05 -1.20 -18.07
N ASP A 123 11.15 -1.58 -18.98
CA ASP A 123 10.56 -2.91 -19.01
C ASP A 123 11.65 -3.99 -19.08
N SER A 124 11.36 -5.14 -18.48
CA SER A 124 12.22 -6.31 -18.45
C SER A 124 11.48 -7.56 -18.94
N GLU A 125 12.20 -8.65 -19.17
CA GLU A 125 11.57 -9.92 -19.53
C GLU A 125 10.89 -10.56 -18.30
N PRO A 126 9.62 -11.00 -18.41
CA PRO A 126 8.95 -11.76 -17.37
C PRO A 126 9.73 -12.99 -16.92
N MET A 127 9.57 -13.40 -15.65
CA MET A 127 10.08 -14.69 -15.18
C MET A 127 9.48 -15.86 -15.97
N THR A 128 10.32 -16.83 -16.30
CA THR A 128 9.89 -18.12 -16.83
C THR A 128 9.36 -19.01 -15.70
N GLN A 129 8.53 -20.00 -16.03
CA GLN A 129 8.04 -20.96 -15.03
C GLN A 129 9.19 -21.65 -14.28
N ALA A 130 10.30 -21.96 -14.96
CA ALA A 130 11.45 -22.60 -14.32
C ALA A 130 12.09 -21.70 -13.26
N GLU A 131 12.22 -20.40 -13.54
CA GLU A 131 12.72 -19.42 -12.57
C GLU A 131 11.76 -19.28 -11.39
N ILE A 132 10.44 -19.24 -11.63
CA ILE A 132 9.42 -19.18 -10.58
C ILE A 132 9.53 -20.38 -9.64
N GLU A 133 9.64 -21.61 -10.16
CA GLU A 133 9.81 -22.80 -9.32
C GLU A 133 11.11 -22.76 -8.50
N GLU A 134 12.20 -22.25 -9.08
CA GLU A 134 13.48 -22.09 -8.38
C GLU A 134 13.36 -21.08 -7.23
N TYR A 135 12.75 -19.90 -7.49
CA TYR A 135 12.51 -18.90 -6.46
C TYR A 135 11.62 -19.44 -5.34
N LEU A 136 10.51 -20.12 -5.68
CA LEU A 136 9.60 -20.68 -4.68
C LEU A 136 10.24 -21.79 -3.84
N ALA A 137 11.09 -22.63 -4.44
CA ALA A 137 11.83 -23.65 -3.70
C ALA A 137 12.84 -23.02 -2.73
N LYS A 138 13.52 -21.94 -3.15
CA LYS A 138 14.45 -21.22 -2.28
C LYS A 138 13.73 -20.42 -1.20
N TYR A 139 12.61 -19.76 -1.52
CA TYR A 139 11.75 -19.05 -0.58
C TYR A 139 11.29 -19.96 0.56
N GLN A 140 10.73 -21.13 0.25
CA GLN A 140 10.28 -22.10 1.25
C GLN A 140 11.44 -22.64 2.12
N ARG A 141 12.62 -22.83 1.52
CA ARG A 141 13.82 -23.21 2.28
C ARG A 141 14.28 -22.09 3.21
N ASN A 142 14.22 -20.86 2.73
CA ASN A 142 14.71 -19.68 3.44
C ASN A 142 13.80 -19.31 4.60
N LEU A 143 12.49 -19.42 4.44
CA LEU A 143 11.52 -19.09 5.48
C LEU A 143 11.04 -20.32 6.26
N SER A 144 11.93 -21.29 6.50
CA SER A 144 11.61 -22.42 7.37
C SER A 144 11.35 -21.94 8.81
N GLU A 145 10.51 -22.67 9.54
CA GLU A 145 10.24 -22.38 10.95
C GLU A 145 11.51 -22.43 11.80
N GLU A 146 12.43 -23.36 11.51
CA GLU A 146 13.71 -23.44 12.20
C GLU A 146 14.55 -22.16 12.06
N ARG A 147 14.50 -21.52 10.89
CA ARG A 147 15.29 -20.31 10.60
C ARG A 147 14.62 -19.03 11.07
N THR A 148 13.29 -18.95 10.95
CA THR A 148 12.53 -17.71 11.16
C THR A 148 11.69 -17.69 12.43
N GLY A 149 11.50 -18.85 13.06
CA GLY A 149 10.66 -19.07 14.23
C GLY A 149 9.16 -18.99 14.00
N LYS A 150 8.72 -18.82 12.75
CA LYS A 150 7.30 -18.87 12.35
C LYS A 150 7.13 -19.93 11.25
N PRO A 151 6.12 -20.81 11.33
CA PRO A 151 5.82 -21.71 10.22
C PRO A 151 5.36 -20.92 9.00
N LEU A 152 5.86 -21.30 7.83
CA LEU A 152 5.43 -20.71 6.56
C LEU A 152 4.04 -21.24 6.19
N ASP A 153 3.07 -20.35 6.02
CA ASP A 153 1.71 -20.73 5.64
C ASP A 153 1.66 -21.20 4.17
N PRO A 154 1.16 -22.41 3.88
CA PRO A 154 0.94 -22.86 2.50
C PRO A 154 0.08 -21.90 1.66
N TYR A 155 -0.86 -21.18 2.29
CA TYR A 155 -1.66 -20.16 1.62
C TYR A 155 -0.80 -18.97 1.19
N GLU A 156 0.08 -18.45 2.06
CA GLU A 156 1.07 -17.41 1.69
C GLU A 156 1.94 -17.84 0.52
N VAL A 157 2.43 -19.09 0.53
CA VAL A 157 3.20 -19.65 -0.60
C VAL A 157 2.39 -19.63 -1.89
N SER A 158 1.08 -19.90 -1.82
CA SER A 158 0.20 -19.85 -2.99
C SER A 158 -0.04 -18.43 -3.51
N LEU A 159 -0.07 -17.42 -2.63
CA LEU A 159 -0.20 -16.01 -3.01
C LEU A 159 1.09 -15.50 -3.66
N ILE A 160 2.26 -15.84 -3.08
CA ILE A 160 3.57 -15.52 -3.67
C ILE A 160 3.72 -16.19 -5.05
N ARG A 161 3.26 -17.43 -5.22
CA ARG A 161 3.24 -18.11 -6.52
C ARG A 161 2.39 -17.35 -7.54
N GLN A 162 1.14 -17.04 -7.20
CA GLN A 162 0.24 -16.29 -8.09
C GLN A 162 0.81 -14.90 -8.44
N PHE A 163 1.43 -14.24 -7.46
CA PHE A 163 2.16 -12.99 -7.69
C PHE A 163 3.34 -13.18 -8.67
N ALA A 164 4.14 -14.23 -8.52
CA ALA A 164 5.25 -14.49 -9.45
C ALA A 164 4.77 -14.87 -10.86
N GLU A 165 3.71 -15.67 -10.98
CA GLU A 165 3.14 -16.13 -12.26
C GLU A 165 2.46 -15.02 -13.07
N ALA A 166 2.00 -13.95 -12.42
CA ALA A 166 1.46 -12.77 -13.09
C ALA A 166 2.52 -11.68 -13.37
N ASP A 167 3.82 -12.02 -13.35
CA ASP A 167 4.89 -11.13 -13.79
C ASP A 167 4.73 -10.75 -15.27
N ASP A 168 4.67 -9.45 -15.53
CA ASP A 168 4.59 -8.86 -16.87
C ASP A 168 5.87 -8.09 -17.23
N GLY A 169 6.91 -8.20 -16.39
CA GLY A 169 8.21 -7.57 -16.59
C GLY A 169 8.21 -6.06 -16.32
N LYS A 170 7.11 -5.48 -15.85
CA LYS A 170 6.94 -4.04 -15.66
C LYS A 170 7.12 -3.60 -14.19
N PRO A 171 7.37 -2.30 -13.96
CA PRO A 171 7.45 -1.75 -12.62
C PRO A 171 6.11 -1.82 -11.88
N PHE A 172 6.19 -2.03 -10.58
CA PHE A 172 5.04 -2.00 -9.70
C PHE A 172 5.42 -1.38 -8.35
N TYR A 173 4.43 -1.11 -7.51
CA TYR A 173 4.63 -0.65 -6.15
C TYR A 173 3.99 -1.64 -5.17
N MET A 174 4.48 -1.67 -3.94
CA MET A 174 3.93 -2.48 -2.86
C MET A 174 3.46 -1.56 -1.75
N ILE A 175 2.16 -1.56 -1.47
CA ILE A 175 1.63 -1.01 -0.23
C ILE A 175 1.93 -2.00 0.88
N ASN A 176 2.50 -1.52 1.98
CA ASN A 176 2.74 -2.29 3.19
C ASN A 176 1.92 -1.62 4.30
N LEU A 177 0.95 -2.34 4.85
CA LEU A 177 0.25 -1.94 6.07
C LEU A 177 0.76 -2.83 7.21
N ILE A 178 1.15 -2.21 8.32
CA ILE A 178 1.81 -2.88 9.43
C ILE A 178 1.15 -2.45 10.75
N ARG A 179 0.77 -3.45 11.55
CA ARG A 179 0.45 -3.29 12.97
C ARG A 179 1.65 -3.78 13.76
N GLU A 180 2.09 -2.99 14.73
CA GLU A 180 3.26 -3.24 15.54
C GLU A 180 2.86 -3.83 16.90
N TYR A 181 3.69 -4.70 17.45
CA TYR A 181 3.56 -5.06 18.86
C TYR A 181 3.96 -3.88 19.75
N ASP A 182 3.47 -3.87 21.00
CA ASP A 182 3.98 -2.93 22.02
C ASP A 182 5.46 -3.19 22.37
N GLU A 183 5.86 -4.47 22.37
CA GLU A 183 7.22 -4.94 22.67
C GLU A 183 7.63 -6.08 21.72
N PRO A 184 8.92 -6.21 21.33
CA PRO A 184 9.35 -7.26 20.40
C PRO A 184 9.05 -8.70 20.86
N GLN A 185 8.37 -9.47 20.02
CA GLN A 185 7.99 -10.87 20.27
C GLN A 185 8.93 -11.86 19.56
N TYR A 186 10.10 -12.12 20.12
CA TYR A 186 11.02 -13.12 19.57
C TYR A 186 10.65 -14.55 19.99
N PRO A 187 10.76 -15.55 19.09
CA PRO A 187 10.59 -16.95 19.44
C PRO A 187 11.51 -17.38 20.60
N GLU A 188 11.03 -18.24 21.51
CA GLU A 188 11.83 -18.68 22.66
C GLU A 188 13.17 -19.30 22.26
N HIS A 189 13.18 -20.05 21.14
CA HIS A 189 14.36 -20.74 20.62
C HIS A 189 15.32 -19.82 19.85
N TRP A 190 15.00 -18.54 19.64
CA TRP A 190 15.88 -17.60 18.93
C TRP A 190 17.14 -17.30 19.76
N GLN A 191 18.31 -17.61 19.18
CA GLN A 191 19.63 -17.44 19.82
C GLN A 191 20.42 -16.23 19.30
N GLY A 192 19.89 -15.51 18.31
CA GLY A 192 20.55 -14.33 17.73
C GLY A 192 20.34 -13.06 18.55
N GLU A 193 20.72 -11.92 17.97
CA GLU A 193 20.46 -10.60 18.55
C GLU A 193 18.96 -10.40 18.78
N ARG A 194 18.59 -9.88 19.95
CA ARG A 194 17.20 -9.54 20.30
C ARG A 194 17.14 -8.04 20.52
N ALA A 195 16.21 -7.40 19.83
CA ALA A 195 15.93 -5.99 20.04
C ALA A 195 15.19 -5.77 21.36
N GLU A 196 15.50 -4.67 22.04
CA GLU A 196 14.80 -4.21 23.25
C GLU A 196 13.51 -3.45 22.89
N THR A 197 13.43 -2.88 21.68
CA THR A 197 12.27 -2.11 21.21
C THR A 197 11.86 -2.51 19.79
N VAL A 198 10.60 -2.26 19.41
CA VAL A 198 10.13 -2.53 18.04
C VAL A 198 10.89 -1.70 17.01
N LEU A 199 11.22 -0.44 17.32
CA LEU A 199 12.04 0.40 16.45
C LEU A 199 13.44 -0.21 16.19
N GLU A 200 14.05 -0.78 17.21
CA GLU A 200 15.34 -1.47 17.07
C GLU A 200 15.20 -2.76 16.24
N ALA A 201 14.15 -3.56 16.46
CA ALA A 201 13.88 -4.76 15.66
C ALA A 201 13.75 -4.41 14.17
N LYS A 202 12.99 -3.38 13.86
CA LYS A 202 12.84 -2.87 12.50
C LYS A 202 14.13 -2.30 11.92
N THR A 203 14.98 -1.72 12.75
CA THR A 203 16.31 -1.23 12.33
C THR A 203 17.21 -2.40 11.92
N LEU A 204 17.21 -3.49 12.71
CA LEU A 204 17.95 -4.72 12.39
C LEU A 204 17.46 -5.33 11.08
N TYR A 205 16.14 -5.48 10.92
CA TYR A 205 15.52 -5.94 9.67
C TYR A 205 15.87 -5.05 8.47
N SER A 206 15.68 -3.74 8.61
CA SER A 206 15.89 -2.78 7.52
C SER A 206 17.35 -2.69 7.09
N LYS A 207 18.30 -2.85 8.02
CA LYS A 207 19.74 -2.85 7.73
C LYS A 207 20.13 -4.00 6.80
N ALA A 208 19.48 -5.16 6.93
CA ALA A 208 19.68 -6.29 6.03
C ALA A 208 18.96 -6.12 4.68
N CYS A 209 17.72 -5.62 4.70
CA CYS A 209 16.87 -5.50 3.52
C CYS A 209 17.31 -4.39 2.56
N TYR A 210 17.68 -3.21 3.10
CA TYR A 210 17.89 -2.02 2.29
C TYR A 210 19.00 -2.16 1.22
N PRO A 211 20.18 -2.76 1.52
CA PRO A 211 21.19 -3.02 0.49
C PRO A 211 20.70 -3.93 -0.64
N ILE A 212 19.90 -4.96 -0.32
CA ILE A 212 19.34 -5.91 -1.31
C ILE A 212 18.35 -5.17 -2.22
N MET A 213 17.47 -4.36 -1.64
CA MET A 213 16.52 -3.52 -2.38
C MET A 213 17.26 -2.56 -3.31
N MET A 214 18.26 -1.83 -2.82
CA MET A 214 19.03 -0.90 -3.66
C MET A 214 19.75 -1.61 -4.81
N ASN A 215 20.32 -2.80 -4.57
CA ASN A 215 21.01 -3.59 -5.60
C ASN A 215 20.06 -4.11 -6.69
N THR A 216 18.80 -4.38 -6.33
CA THR A 216 17.76 -4.79 -7.29
C THR A 216 17.04 -3.60 -7.93
N GLY A 217 17.45 -2.36 -7.61
CA GLY A 217 16.81 -1.13 -8.09
C GLY A 217 15.60 -0.68 -7.27
N SER A 218 15.08 -1.52 -6.38
CA SER A 218 13.92 -1.24 -5.52
C SER A 218 14.20 -0.14 -4.50
N TYR A 219 13.21 0.67 -4.13
CA TYR A 219 13.38 1.75 -3.14
C TYR A 219 12.07 2.13 -2.44
N SER A 220 12.15 2.66 -1.22
CA SER A 220 10.99 3.22 -0.53
C SER A 220 10.62 4.59 -1.14
N LEU A 221 9.43 4.67 -1.73
CA LEU A 221 8.89 5.92 -2.27
C LEU A 221 8.45 6.84 -1.14
N PHE A 222 7.78 6.26 -0.14
CA PHE A 222 7.17 6.96 0.99
C PHE A 222 6.91 6.01 2.15
N GLY A 223 6.94 6.53 3.39
CA GLY A 223 6.60 5.80 4.59
C GLY A 223 6.04 6.73 5.66
N VAL A 224 5.04 6.28 6.41
CA VAL A 224 4.38 7.06 7.45
C VAL A 224 3.96 6.23 8.64
N THR A 225 3.88 6.91 9.79
CA THR A 225 3.25 6.43 11.01
C THR A 225 1.87 7.06 11.13
N PHE A 226 0.85 6.25 11.37
CA PHE A 226 -0.49 6.73 11.67
C PHE A 226 -0.49 7.33 13.10
N THR A 227 -1.10 8.51 13.26
CA THR A 227 -1.03 9.27 14.53
C THR A 227 -2.38 9.42 15.22
N GLY A 228 -3.39 8.73 14.71
CA GLY A 228 -4.78 8.81 15.16
C GLY A 228 -5.73 8.21 14.14
N PRO A 229 -7.03 8.15 14.47
CA PRO A 229 -8.02 7.51 13.62
C PRO A 229 -8.22 8.23 12.29
N ALA A 230 -8.81 7.53 11.33
CA ALA A 230 -9.25 8.13 10.08
C ALA A 230 -10.23 9.29 10.33
N VAL A 231 -10.12 10.37 9.55
CA VAL A 231 -11.00 11.55 9.69
C VAL A 231 -12.34 11.37 8.97
N VAL A 232 -12.39 10.45 8.01
CA VAL A 232 -13.61 9.96 7.37
C VAL A 232 -13.46 8.46 7.24
N ASN A 233 -14.45 7.72 7.74
CA ASN A 233 -14.53 6.28 7.59
C ASN A 233 -15.99 5.91 7.35
N THR A 234 -16.27 5.37 6.17
CA THR A 234 -17.60 4.89 5.76
C THR A 234 -17.66 3.37 5.68
N ALA A 235 -16.51 2.71 5.83
CA ALA A 235 -16.30 1.27 5.69
C ALA A 235 -16.53 0.46 6.98
N GLY A 236 -16.61 1.10 8.16
CA GLY A 236 -16.78 0.41 9.45
C GLY A 236 -15.57 0.60 10.36
N ASP A 237 -15.23 -0.37 11.22
CA ASP A 237 -14.04 -0.25 12.06
C ASP A 237 -12.79 -0.27 11.16
N PRO A 238 -11.98 0.81 11.15
CA PRO A 238 -10.71 0.76 10.46
C PRO A 238 -9.83 -0.21 11.23
N ASP A 239 -9.16 -1.12 10.53
CA ASP A 239 -8.06 -1.84 11.15
C ASP A 239 -7.06 -0.81 11.71
N ASP A 240 -6.71 -0.98 12.99
CA ASP A 240 -5.72 -0.14 13.68
C ASP A 240 -4.33 -0.48 13.13
N TRP A 241 -3.96 0.15 12.00
CA TRP A 241 -2.62 0.07 11.44
C TRP A 241 -1.74 1.14 12.09
N ASP A 242 -0.49 0.79 12.39
CA ASP A 242 0.50 1.73 12.93
C ASP A 242 1.29 2.40 11.82
N GLN A 243 1.54 1.66 10.72
CA GLN A 243 2.41 2.13 9.65
C GLN A 243 1.92 1.79 8.25
N PHE A 244 2.32 2.67 7.34
CA PHE A 244 2.14 2.52 5.91
C PHE A 244 3.48 2.77 5.21
N TYR A 245 3.89 1.85 4.33
CA TYR A 245 4.96 2.09 3.38
C TYR A 245 4.49 1.85 1.95
N LEU A 246 5.06 2.63 1.03
CA LEU A 246 4.92 2.43 -0.39
C LEU A 246 6.29 2.22 -0.99
N ILE A 247 6.55 1.00 -1.45
CA ILE A 247 7.84 0.58 -1.97
C ILE A 247 7.74 0.43 -3.49
N SER A 248 8.69 0.97 -4.23
CA SER A 248 8.79 0.78 -5.68
C SER A 248 9.73 -0.37 -6.01
N TYR A 249 9.31 -1.21 -6.95
CA TYR A 249 10.09 -2.30 -7.51
C TYR A 249 10.14 -2.17 -9.04
N PRO A 250 11.30 -2.46 -9.68
CA PRO A 250 11.40 -2.40 -11.14
C PRO A 250 10.63 -3.51 -11.87
N ASN A 251 10.42 -4.65 -11.21
CA ASN A 251 9.66 -5.80 -11.70
C ASN A 251 9.41 -6.77 -10.55
N ARG A 252 8.52 -7.77 -10.74
CA ARG A 252 8.23 -8.77 -9.70
C ARG A 252 9.43 -9.62 -9.34
N ARG A 253 10.32 -9.88 -10.31
CA ARG A 253 11.61 -10.57 -10.09
C ARG A 253 12.46 -9.91 -9.01
N ALA A 254 12.53 -8.58 -8.95
CA ALA A 254 13.26 -7.85 -7.91
C ALA A 254 12.71 -8.11 -6.50
N PHE A 255 11.39 -8.28 -6.35
CA PHE A 255 10.78 -8.68 -5.08
C PHE A 255 11.11 -10.13 -4.74
N MET A 256 11.06 -11.05 -5.71
CA MET A 256 11.46 -12.45 -5.50
C MET A 256 12.93 -12.57 -5.07
N GLU A 257 13.84 -11.78 -5.67
CA GLU A 257 15.25 -11.70 -5.27
C GLU A 257 15.45 -11.27 -3.82
N LEU A 258 14.60 -10.36 -3.30
CA LEU A 258 14.61 -10.00 -1.89
C LEU A 258 14.24 -11.21 -1.02
N LEU A 259 13.12 -11.87 -1.32
CA LEU A 259 12.60 -12.99 -0.53
C LEU A 259 13.54 -14.19 -0.47
N VAL A 260 14.30 -14.43 -1.53
CA VAL A 260 15.25 -15.56 -1.60
C VAL A 260 16.67 -15.18 -1.18
N ASN A 261 16.90 -13.96 -0.70
CA ASN A 261 18.20 -13.55 -0.21
C ASN A 261 18.44 -14.11 1.21
N ASP A 262 19.65 -14.63 1.46
CA ASP A 262 19.96 -15.21 2.77
C ASP A 262 20.03 -14.16 3.89
N ALA A 263 20.57 -12.96 3.60
CA ALA A 263 20.60 -11.89 4.59
C ALA A 263 19.19 -11.38 4.94
N TYR A 264 18.25 -11.42 3.98
CA TYR A 264 16.84 -11.14 4.26
C TYR A 264 16.24 -12.21 5.17
N ALA A 265 16.42 -13.48 4.82
CA ALA A 265 15.86 -14.59 5.58
C ALA A 265 16.44 -14.73 6.99
N ASP A 266 17.70 -14.34 7.20
CA ASP A 266 18.30 -14.29 8.55
C ASP A 266 17.76 -13.13 9.40
N ALA A 267 17.33 -12.03 8.76
CA ALA A 267 16.85 -10.84 9.43
C ALA A 267 15.31 -10.80 9.59
N ILE A 268 14.57 -11.65 8.88
CA ILE A 268 13.10 -11.64 8.86
C ILE A 268 12.47 -11.88 10.23
N VAL A 269 13.17 -12.60 11.12
CA VAL A 269 12.74 -12.81 12.51
C VAL A 269 12.58 -11.48 13.26
N HIS A 270 13.38 -10.46 12.95
CA HIS A 270 13.24 -9.14 13.56
C HIS A 270 11.98 -8.42 13.07
N LYS A 271 11.57 -8.67 11.81
CA LYS A 271 10.27 -8.20 11.30
C LYS A 271 9.13 -8.90 12.03
N TYR A 272 9.16 -10.22 12.15
CA TYR A 272 8.13 -10.98 12.85
C TYR A 272 8.06 -10.66 14.35
N ALA A 273 9.18 -10.29 14.96
CA ALA A 273 9.19 -9.84 16.35
C ALA A 273 8.60 -8.43 16.52
N GLY A 274 8.76 -7.53 15.54
CA GLY A 274 8.25 -6.16 15.63
C GLY A 274 6.80 -6.01 15.17
N ASP A 275 6.41 -6.78 14.16
CA ASP A 275 5.15 -6.61 13.45
C ASP A 275 4.17 -7.71 13.87
N GLU A 276 3.05 -7.30 14.47
CA GLU A 276 1.93 -8.18 14.80
C GLU A 276 1.25 -8.67 13.53
N ASP A 277 0.85 -7.72 12.67
CA ASP A 277 0.24 -7.99 11.38
C ASP A 277 0.99 -7.27 10.27
N THR A 278 1.12 -7.93 9.13
CA THR A 278 1.61 -7.32 7.89
C THR A 278 0.72 -7.72 6.74
N LEU A 279 0.34 -6.71 5.95
CA LEU A 279 -0.30 -6.87 4.67
C LEU A 279 0.55 -6.21 3.59
N LEU A 280 0.75 -6.93 2.48
CA LEU A 280 1.46 -6.47 1.30
C LEU A 280 0.52 -6.50 0.09
N ILE A 281 0.24 -5.33 -0.48
CA ILE A 281 -0.64 -5.22 -1.65
C ILE A 281 0.15 -4.72 -2.85
N PRO A 282 0.31 -5.51 -3.92
CA PRO A 282 0.93 -5.03 -5.13
C PRO A 282 -0.04 -4.10 -5.87
N VAL A 283 0.50 -2.99 -6.36
CA VAL A 283 -0.28 -1.95 -7.04
C VAL A 283 0.50 -1.42 -8.23
N THR A 284 -0.18 -0.98 -9.27
CA THR A 284 0.43 -0.33 -10.44
C THR A 284 0.06 1.14 -10.47
N ALA A 285 0.88 1.95 -11.17
CA ALA A 285 0.55 3.36 -11.37
C ALA A 285 -0.85 3.48 -11.99
N GLY A 286 -1.74 4.21 -11.32
CA GLY A 286 -3.09 4.44 -11.81
C GLY A 286 -3.08 5.50 -12.92
N GLU A 287 -4.17 5.55 -13.70
CA GLU A 287 -4.37 6.66 -14.63
C GLU A 287 -4.54 7.96 -13.86
N PHE A 288 -3.61 8.91 -14.06
CA PHE A 288 -3.82 10.27 -13.60
C PHE A 288 -4.78 10.97 -14.54
N VAL A 289 -5.97 11.31 -14.05
CA VAL A 289 -6.84 12.27 -14.74
C VAL A 289 -6.24 13.66 -14.54
N THR A 290 -5.25 14.01 -15.36
CA THR A 290 -4.81 15.39 -15.53
C THR A 290 -5.33 15.92 -16.84
N LYS A 291 -6.39 16.73 -16.73
CA LYS A 291 -7.09 17.51 -17.77
C LYS A 291 -8.21 16.78 -18.51
#